data_AF-A0A9E4M7L0-F1
#
_entry.id   AF-A0A9E4M7L0-F1
#
_cell.length_a   1.000
_cell.length_b   1.000
_cell.length_c   1.000
_cell.angle_alpha   90.00
_cell.angle_beta   90.00
_cell.angle_gamma   90.00
#
_symmetry.space_group_name_H-M   'P 1'
#
loop_
_entity.id
_entity.type
_entity.pdbx_description
1 polymer ?
#
loop_
_entity_poly.entity_id
_entity_poly.type
_entity_poly.pdbx_seq_one_letter_code
_entity_poly.pdbx_strand_id
1 'polypeptide(L)'
;MSATKSHATRGRASDRRRFLKRAIGAGAALAATGVGAGVGRSQASDGFVRFDHVSFPMRNTGAMLQFYRDLGFHVNEGERICSVHFGDAKINLHRPEIWESGEFTLRAPRAVPPCGDFCIVWGGSAAELERTFERVGAVVIEMGPRQGGRNGGVDTGTSRYIRDPDGNLLEFITYP
;
A
#
# COMPACT_ATOMS: atom_id res chain seq x y z
N MET A 1 -38.97 3.74 51.53
CA MET A 1 -39.81 4.92 51.81
C MET A 1 -38.92 6.13 51.48
N SER A 2 -39.16 7.06 50.56
CA SER A 2 -40.31 7.62 49.83
C SER A 2 -39.75 8.16 48.48
N ALA A 3 -40.28 7.82 47.29
CA ALA A 3 -41.19 8.65 46.47
C ALA A 3 -40.95 10.18 46.58
N THR A 4 -40.81 10.97 45.50
CA THR A 4 -41.79 11.17 44.41
C THR A 4 -41.26 12.02 43.24
N LYS A 5 -41.69 11.67 42.00
CA LYS A 5 -42.24 12.50 40.88
C LYS A 5 -41.41 13.67 40.32
N SER A 6 -41.55 14.16 39.07
CA SER A 6 -42.20 13.81 37.79
C SER A 6 -42.13 15.13 37.00
N HIS A 7 -41.74 15.13 35.72
CA HIS A 7 -42.59 15.72 34.66
C HIS A 7 -42.04 15.49 33.26
N ALA A 8 -42.98 15.18 32.37
CA ALA A 8 -42.87 14.99 30.94
C ALA A 8 -43.49 16.18 30.22
N THR A 9 -43.13 16.40 28.95
CA THR A 9 -43.98 16.86 27.82
C THR A 9 -43.09 16.94 26.57
N ARG A 10 -43.23 16.07 25.57
CA ARG A 10 -44.18 16.06 24.42
C ARG A 10 -44.18 17.32 23.55
N GLY A 11 -43.77 17.17 22.29
CA GLY A 11 -44.00 18.09 21.18
C GLY A 11 -43.87 17.40 19.80
N ARG A 12 -45.02 16.92 19.29
CA ARG A 12 -45.35 16.49 17.90
C ARG A 12 -45.23 17.73 16.96
N ALA A 13 -45.16 17.74 15.63
CA ALA A 13 -45.56 16.87 14.52
C ALA A 13 -44.85 17.43 13.25
N SER A 14 -44.32 16.63 12.32
CA SER A 14 -44.98 16.28 11.03
C SER A 14 -45.77 17.43 10.39
N ASP A 15 -45.28 17.99 9.29
CA ASP A 15 -46.20 18.44 8.24
C ASP A 15 -45.71 18.13 6.82
N ARG A 16 -46.65 17.58 6.05
CA ARG A 16 -46.48 16.93 4.75
C ARG A 16 -46.96 17.86 3.65
N ARG A 17 -46.18 17.93 2.56
CA ARG A 17 -46.59 18.16 1.15
C ARG A 17 -47.52 19.35 0.87
N ARG A 18 -47.04 20.26 0.01
CA ARG A 18 -47.89 20.83 -1.04
C ARG A 18 -47.14 20.88 -2.38
N PHE A 19 -47.76 20.21 -3.35
CA PHE A 19 -47.43 20.11 -4.76
C PHE A 19 -48.17 21.22 -5.53
N LEU A 20 -47.57 21.80 -6.58
CA LEU A 20 -48.14 22.02 -7.95
C LEU A 20 -47.04 22.72 -8.80
N LYS A 21 -46.52 22.10 -9.87
CA LYS A 21 -46.91 22.21 -11.31
C LYS A 21 -46.84 23.66 -11.83
N ARG A 22 -46.28 24.03 -12.99
CA ARG A 22 -45.65 23.40 -14.17
C ARG A 22 -45.16 24.59 -15.03
N ALA A 23 -44.06 24.47 -15.77
CA ALA A 23 -43.96 24.98 -17.14
C ALA A 23 -42.73 24.37 -17.83
N ILE A 24 -42.96 23.83 -19.02
CA ILE A 24 -42.01 23.21 -19.93
C ILE A 24 -41.37 24.32 -20.77
N GLY A 25 -40.04 24.33 -20.85
CA GLY A 25 -39.29 25.06 -21.86
C GLY A 25 -38.24 24.13 -22.45
N ALA A 26 -38.42 23.75 -23.71
CA ALA A 26 -37.47 22.95 -24.46
C ALA A 26 -36.20 23.76 -24.74
N GLY A 27 -35.03 23.16 -24.51
CA GLY A 27 -33.73 23.71 -24.86
C GLY A 27 -32.67 22.63 -24.67
N ALA A 28 -32.16 22.09 -25.77
CA ALA A 28 -31.14 21.06 -25.79
C ALA A 28 -29.81 21.60 -25.24
N ALA A 29 -29.22 20.88 -24.29
CA ALA A 29 -27.78 20.72 -24.16
C ALA A 29 -27.53 19.44 -23.36
N LEU A 30 -27.21 18.35 -24.06
CA LEU A 30 -26.48 17.24 -23.44
C LEU A 30 -25.11 17.81 -23.06
N ALA A 31 -24.99 18.28 -21.83
CA ALA A 31 -23.68 18.51 -21.24
C ALA A 31 -23.02 17.14 -21.14
N ALA A 32 -22.16 16.82 -22.10
CA ALA A 32 -21.13 15.82 -21.90
C ALA A 32 -20.35 16.29 -20.67
N THR A 33 -20.59 15.66 -19.52
CA THR A 33 -19.70 15.76 -18.38
C THR A 33 -18.43 15.06 -18.79
N GLY A 34 -17.59 15.79 -19.52
CA GLY A 34 -16.18 15.49 -19.58
C GLY A 34 -15.71 15.46 -18.14
N VAL A 35 -15.52 14.25 -17.61
CA VAL A 35 -14.61 14.03 -16.51
C VAL A 35 -13.26 14.38 -17.09
N GLY A 36 -12.95 15.68 -17.10
CA GLY A 36 -11.60 16.13 -17.27
C GLY A 36 -10.84 15.48 -16.13
N ALA A 37 -10.11 14.41 -16.45
CA ALA A 37 -9.05 13.92 -15.60
C ALA A 37 -8.20 15.16 -15.34
N GLY A 38 -8.34 15.73 -14.15
CA GLY A 38 -7.51 16.82 -13.70
C GLY A 38 -6.10 16.26 -13.72
N VAL A 39 -5.36 16.53 -14.79
CA VAL A 39 -3.93 16.31 -14.84
C VAL A 39 -3.38 17.31 -13.84
N GLY A 40 -3.32 16.88 -12.57
CA GLY A 40 -2.70 17.63 -11.51
C GLY A 40 -1.30 17.98 -12.00
N ARG A 41 -0.97 19.28 -11.97
CA ARG A 41 0.39 19.73 -12.29
C ARG A 41 1.36 18.88 -11.50
N SER A 42 2.24 18.16 -12.20
CA SER A 42 3.36 17.46 -11.56
C SER A 42 4.17 18.51 -10.80
N GLN A 43 4.05 18.51 -9.48
CA GLN A 43 4.97 19.29 -8.65
C GLN A 43 6.30 18.59 -8.74
N ALA A 44 7.34 19.31 -9.18
CA ALA A 44 8.69 18.81 -9.08
C ALA A 44 8.96 18.52 -7.59
N SER A 45 9.54 17.36 -7.31
CA SER A 45 10.15 17.17 -6.00
C SER A 45 11.27 18.21 -5.88
N ASP A 46 11.42 18.84 -4.72
CA ASP A 46 12.48 19.83 -4.45
C ASP A 46 13.87 19.17 -4.52
N GLY A 47 14.83 19.50 -3.65
CA GLY A 47 16.16 18.86 -3.62
C GLY A 47 16.20 17.34 -3.36
N PHE A 48 15.08 16.63 -3.47
CA PHE A 48 14.96 15.17 -3.36
C PHE A 48 15.25 14.50 -4.71
N VAL A 49 16.29 13.68 -4.74
CA VAL A 49 16.76 13.05 -5.98
C VAL A 49 16.08 11.70 -6.24
N ARG A 50 15.98 10.85 -5.21
CA ARG A 50 15.44 9.49 -5.33
C ARG A 50 15.11 8.89 -3.97
N PHE A 51 14.40 7.77 -3.99
CA PHE A 51 14.22 6.92 -2.82
C PHE A 51 15.50 6.13 -2.50
N ASP A 52 15.95 6.16 -1.24
CA ASP A 52 17.16 5.44 -0.81
C ASP A 52 16.82 4.09 -0.15
N HIS A 53 16.05 4.11 0.94
CA HIS A 53 15.63 2.88 1.61
C HIS A 53 14.39 3.06 2.48
N VAL A 54 13.77 1.92 2.81
CA VAL A 54 12.76 1.78 3.86
C VAL A 54 13.30 0.85 4.95
N SER A 55 12.82 1.03 6.18
CA SER A 55 13.16 0.15 7.29
C SER A 55 11.90 -0.35 7.98
N PHE A 56 11.81 -1.66 8.23
CA PHE A 56 10.71 -2.23 9.01
C PHE A 56 11.18 -3.43 9.87
N PRO A 57 10.49 -3.73 10.98
CA PRO A 57 10.82 -4.89 11.80
C PRO A 57 10.51 -6.22 11.09
N MET A 58 11.22 -7.28 11.46
CA MET A 58 10.86 -8.66 11.11
C MET A 58 10.72 -9.52 12.36
N ARG A 59 9.94 -10.60 12.29
CA ARG A 59 9.77 -11.60 13.36
C ARG A 59 10.63 -12.82 13.13
N ASN A 60 10.59 -13.40 11.93
CA ASN A 60 11.32 -14.63 11.64
C ASN A 60 12.61 -14.35 10.87
N THR A 61 13.67 -13.95 11.58
CA THR A 61 14.96 -13.58 10.97
C THR A 61 15.47 -14.63 9.98
N GLY A 62 15.53 -15.91 10.38
CA GLY A 62 16.05 -16.97 9.52
C GLY A 62 15.22 -17.15 8.23
N ALA A 63 13.89 -17.28 8.37
CA ALA A 63 13.02 -17.48 7.21
C ALA A 63 13.01 -16.27 6.28
N MET A 64 12.99 -15.06 6.83
CA MET A 64 12.98 -13.81 6.06
C MET A 64 14.25 -13.67 5.22
N LEU A 65 15.42 -13.82 5.83
CA LEU A 65 16.69 -13.67 5.12
C LEU A 65 16.87 -14.75 4.04
N GLN A 66 16.51 -16.00 4.35
CA GLN A 66 16.55 -17.08 3.36
C GLN A 66 15.60 -16.81 2.19
N PHE A 67 14.37 -16.41 2.48
CA PHE A 67 13.35 -16.10 1.46
C PHE A 67 13.83 -15.01 0.49
N TYR A 68 14.36 -13.90 1.00
CA TYR A 68 14.87 -12.83 0.12
C TYR A 68 16.10 -13.26 -0.69
N ARG A 69 16.97 -14.11 -0.14
CA ARG A 69 18.09 -14.70 -0.91
C ARG A 69 17.58 -15.59 -2.03
N ASP A 70 16.62 -16.46 -1.75
CA ASP A 70 16.11 -17.40 -2.73
C ASP A 70 15.25 -16.71 -3.80
N LEU A 71 14.64 -15.57 -3.48
CA LEU A 71 14.08 -14.65 -4.49
C LEU A 71 15.15 -14.04 -5.41
N GLY A 72 16.43 -14.13 -5.04
CA GLY A 72 17.56 -13.65 -5.83
C GLY A 72 18.10 -12.28 -5.39
N PHE A 73 17.64 -11.74 -4.26
CA PHE A 73 18.18 -10.49 -3.75
C PHE A 73 19.55 -10.69 -3.09
N HIS A 74 20.37 -9.65 -3.15
CA HIS A 74 21.57 -9.57 -2.33
C HIS A 74 21.19 -9.18 -0.90
N VAL A 75 21.51 -10.05 0.08
CA VAL A 75 21.17 -9.85 1.49
C VAL A 75 22.44 -9.70 2.33
N ASN A 76 22.60 -8.54 2.95
CA ASN A 76 23.64 -8.28 3.95
C ASN A 76 23.10 -8.54 5.35
N GLU A 77 23.76 -9.42 6.09
CA GLU A 77 23.43 -9.68 7.50
C GLU A 77 24.25 -8.80 8.42
N GLY A 78 23.59 -7.94 9.17
CA GLY A 78 24.18 -7.27 10.32
C GLY A 78 23.63 -7.84 11.63
N GLU A 79 24.34 -7.62 12.72
CA GLU A 79 23.99 -8.08 14.08
C GLU A 79 22.63 -7.56 14.54
N ARG A 80 22.28 -6.33 14.16
CA ARG A 80 21.09 -5.60 14.59
C ARG A 80 20.09 -5.40 13.44
N ILE A 81 20.61 -5.02 12.28
CA ILE A 81 19.86 -4.68 11.08
C ILE A 81 20.43 -5.49 9.93
N CYS A 82 19.57 -6.21 9.22
CA CYS A 82 19.91 -6.81 7.93
C CYS A 82 19.42 -5.92 6.80
N SER A 83 19.92 -6.10 5.58
CA SER A 83 19.45 -5.34 4.42
C SER A 83 19.33 -6.19 3.17
N VAL A 84 18.25 -5.96 2.41
CA VAL A 84 17.91 -6.59 1.14
C VAL A 84 18.06 -5.54 0.04
N HIS A 85 18.96 -5.75 -0.92
CA HIS A 85 19.39 -4.73 -1.90
C HIS A 85 18.81 -5.00 -3.29
N PHE A 86 18.39 -3.93 -3.97
CA PHE A 86 17.92 -3.96 -5.35
C PHE A 86 18.21 -2.64 -6.07
N GLY A 87 18.98 -2.72 -7.16
CA GLY A 87 19.53 -1.52 -7.80
C GLY A 87 20.29 -0.69 -6.78
N ASP A 88 19.94 0.60 -6.69
CA ASP A 88 20.54 1.53 -5.75
C ASP A 88 19.72 1.78 -4.48
N ALA A 89 18.68 0.97 -4.26
CA ALA A 89 17.81 1.05 -3.09
C ALA A 89 17.92 -0.22 -2.24
N LYS A 90 17.45 -0.13 -0.99
CA LYS A 90 17.38 -1.29 -0.10
C LYS A 90 16.18 -1.26 0.83
N ILE A 91 15.89 -2.44 1.37
CA ILE A 91 15.03 -2.63 2.53
C ILE A 91 15.94 -2.96 3.71
N ASN A 92 15.85 -2.22 4.82
CA ASN A 92 16.43 -2.59 6.09
C ASN A 92 15.41 -3.38 6.92
N LEU A 93 15.85 -4.52 7.46
CA LEU A 93 15.06 -5.38 8.33
C LEU A 93 15.62 -5.30 9.74
N HIS A 94 14.84 -4.76 10.67
CA HIS A 94 15.21 -4.72 12.08
C HIS A 94 14.97 -6.10 12.70
N ARG A 95 16.00 -6.70 13.30
CA ARG A 95 15.87 -7.99 13.98
C ARG A 95 15.05 -7.87 15.28
N PRO A 96 14.31 -8.91 15.70
CA PRO A 96 13.53 -8.93 16.94
C PRO A 96 14.27 -8.37 18.14
N GLU A 97 15.53 -8.78 18.33
CA GLU A 97 16.36 -8.44 19.48
C GLU A 97 16.52 -6.93 19.66
N ILE A 98 16.46 -6.15 18.56
CA ILE A 98 16.61 -4.70 18.64
C ILE A 98 15.29 -3.97 18.73
N TRP A 99 14.27 -4.36 17.95
CA TRP A 99 13.04 -3.57 17.87
C TRP A 99 12.07 -3.89 19.01
N GLU A 100 12.19 -5.08 19.62
CA GLU A 100 11.44 -5.46 20.82
C GLU A 100 12.10 -4.96 22.11
N SER A 101 13.37 -4.52 22.06
CA SER A 101 14.12 -4.07 23.25
C SER A 101 13.52 -2.86 23.98
N GLY A 102 12.70 -2.03 23.30
CA GLY A 102 12.23 -0.74 23.81
C GLY A 102 13.26 0.40 23.71
N GLU A 103 14.56 0.07 23.63
CA GLU A 103 15.66 1.05 23.58
C GLU A 103 15.91 1.58 22.16
N PHE A 104 15.49 0.85 21.13
CA PHE A 104 15.69 1.27 19.75
C PHE A 104 14.62 2.27 19.30
N THR A 105 14.90 3.55 19.46
CA THR A 105 13.94 4.65 19.17
C THR A 105 14.01 5.19 17.74
N LEU A 106 15.09 4.94 16.99
CA LEU A 106 15.25 5.34 15.58
C LEU A 106 14.48 4.42 14.62
N ARG A 107 13.17 4.29 14.86
CA ARG A 107 12.23 3.46 14.09
C ARG A 107 10.83 4.07 14.15
N ALA A 108 9.95 3.62 13.26
CA ALA A 108 8.53 3.94 13.38
C ALA A 108 7.98 3.37 14.71
N PRO A 109 7.45 4.21 15.63
CA PRO A 109 7.12 3.79 17.00
C PRO A 109 6.11 2.64 17.08
N ARG A 110 5.18 2.56 16.11
CA ARG A 110 4.12 1.54 16.06
C ARG A 110 4.31 0.49 14.97
N ALA A 111 5.47 0.46 14.29
CA ALA A 111 5.71 -0.59 13.31
C ALA A 111 5.78 -1.95 14.02
N VAL A 112 5.01 -2.92 13.58
CA VAL A 112 4.99 -4.28 14.10
C VAL A 112 4.75 -5.21 12.92
N PRO A 113 5.47 -6.33 12.75
CA PRO A 113 5.29 -7.17 11.58
C PRO A 113 3.95 -7.93 11.62
N PRO A 114 3.30 -8.14 10.46
CA PRO A 114 3.64 -7.56 9.15
C PRO A 114 3.19 -6.10 9.03
N CYS A 115 4.04 -5.26 8.43
CA CYS A 115 3.71 -3.86 8.14
C CYS A 115 4.33 -3.35 6.83
N GLY A 116 4.91 -4.24 6.03
CA GLY A 116 5.49 -3.94 4.74
C GLY A 116 4.49 -4.12 3.59
N ASP A 117 4.53 -3.18 2.65
CA ASP A 117 3.81 -3.21 1.38
C ASP A 117 4.72 -2.52 0.34
N PHE A 118 5.31 -3.31 -0.56
CA PHE A 118 6.37 -2.84 -1.45
C PHE A 118 6.13 -3.28 -2.88
N CYS A 119 6.29 -2.35 -3.81
CA CYS A 119 6.32 -2.63 -5.23
C CYS A 119 7.75 -2.54 -5.77
N ILE A 120 8.20 -3.62 -6.39
CA ILE A 120 9.53 -3.81 -6.94
C ILE A 120 9.39 -4.03 -8.44
N VAL A 121 10.16 -3.28 -9.24
CA VAL A 121 10.20 -3.48 -10.68
C VAL A 121 10.97 -4.76 -10.98
N TRP A 122 10.35 -5.69 -11.70
CA TRP A 122 10.99 -6.87 -12.22
C TRP A 122 11.49 -6.62 -13.65
N GLY A 123 12.79 -6.85 -13.87
CA GLY A 123 13.44 -6.65 -15.17
C GLY A 123 13.48 -7.88 -16.08
N GLY A 124 13.09 -9.05 -15.57
CA GLY A 124 13.03 -10.28 -16.34
C GLY A 124 11.65 -10.52 -16.97
N SER A 125 11.52 -11.66 -17.63
CA SER A 125 10.25 -12.16 -18.17
C SER A 125 9.29 -12.62 -17.07
N ALA A 126 8.00 -12.71 -17.40
CA ALA A 126 6.97 -13.28 -16.54
C ALA A 126 7.28 -14.72 -16.14
N ALA A 127 7.79 -15.54 -17.06
CA ALA A 127 8.15 -16.93 -16.78
C ALA A 127 9.34 -17.06 -15.82
N GLU A 128 10.31 -16.14 -15.88
CA GLU A 128 11.41 -16.10 -14.90
C GLU A 128 10.94 -15.70 -13.51
N LEU A 129 9.95 -14.79 -13.44
CA LEU A 129 9.34 -14.39 -12.19
C LEU A 129 8.55 -15.55 -11.55
N GLU A 130 7.77 -16.27 -12.35
CA GLU A 130 7.02 -17.45 -11.90
C GLU A 130 7.96 -18.55 -11.36
N ARG A 131 9.05 -18.87 -12.08
CA ARG A 131 10.08 -19.79 -11.57
C ARG A 131 10.74 -19.32 -10.28
N THR A 132 10.91 -18.01 -10.13
CA THR A 132 11.46 -17.42 -8.90
C THR A 132 10.50 -17.60 -7.73
N PHE A 133 9.20 -17.45 -7.95
CA PHE A 133 8.17 -17.71 -6.93
C PHE A 133 8.07 -19.19 -6.57
N GLU A 134 8.11 -20.09 -7.55
CA GLU A 134 8.14 -21.54 -7.33
C GLU A 134 9.33 -21.95 -6.47
N ARG A 135 10.53 -21.41 -6.74
CA ARG A 135 11.75 -21.69 -5.98
C ARG A 135 11.61 -21.37 -4.50
N VAL A 136 10.88 -20.30 -4.15
CA VAL A 136 10.67 -19.89 -2.76
C VAL A 136 9.37 -20.45 -2.17
N GLY A 137 8.64 -21.28 -2.92
CA GLY A 137 7.34 -21.81 -2.50
C GLY A 137 6.27 -20.73 -2.29
N ALA A 138 6.39 -19.57 -2.94
CA ALA A 138 5.44 -18.48 -2.80
C ALA A 138 4.19 -18.71 -3.64
N VAL A 139 3.04 -18.39 -3.06
CA VAL A 139 1.74 -18.41 -3.75
C VAL A 139 1.44 -17.00 -4.27
N VAL A 140 1.14 -16.89 -5.55
CA VAL A 140 0.64 -15.65 -6.14
C VAL A 140 -0.78 -15.39 -5.64
N ILE A 141 -0.97 -14.29 -4.91
CA ILE A 141 -2.27 -13.95 -4.31
C ILE A 141 -3.18 -13.19 -5.29
N GLU A 142 -2.59 -12.40 -6.18
CA GLU A 142 -3.29 -11.64 -7.22
C GLU A 142 -2.33 -11.32 -8.38
N MET A 143 -2.87 -11.13 -9.58
CA MET A 143 -2.14 -10.63 -10.73
C MET A 143 -3.01 -9.77 -11.63
N GLY A 144 -2.44 -8.75 -12.27
CA GLY A 144 -3.20 -7.92 -13.20
C GLY A 144 -2.49 -6.63 -13.60
N PRO A 145 -3.12 -5.85 -14.51
CA PRO A 145 -2.60 -4.54 -14.90
C PRO A 145 -2.66 -3.56 -13.73
N ARG A 146 -1.61 -2.76 -13.56
CA ARG A 146 -1.51 -1.75 -12.48
C ARG A 146 -0.74 -0.53 -12.95
N GLN A 147 -1.26 0.66 -12.67
CA GLN A 147 -0.47 1.90 -12.76
C GLN A 147 0.64 1.89 -11.69
N GLY A 148 1.89 1.99 -12.11
CA GLY A 148 3.04 2.03 -11.19
C GLY A 148 3.85 3.32 -11.35
N GLY A 149 4.93 3.47 -10.57
CA GLY A 149 5.67 4.73 -10.45
C GLY A 149 6.46 5.22 -11.68
N ARG A 150 6.65 4.41 -12.73
CA ARG A 150 7.38 4.83 -13.95
C ARG A 150 6.67 5.99 -14.65
N ASN A 151 7.45 6.89 -15.28
CA ASN A 151 6.98 8.08 -16.00
C ASN A 151 6.04 8.98 -15.17
N GLY A 152 6.27 9.10 -13.86
CA GLY A 152 5.46 9.93 -12.98
C GLY A 152 4.13 9.29 -12.58
N GLY A 153 4.03 7.96 -12.62
CA GLY A 153 2.83 7.25 -12.15
C GLY A 153 1.81 6.92 -13.24
N VAL A 154 2.11 7.22 -14.51
CA VAL A 154 1.14 7.09 -15.61
C VAL A 154 1.27 5.76 -16.36
N ASP A 155 2.42 5.13 -16.30
CA ASP A 155 2.66 3.87 -17.00
C ASP A 155 1.89 2.73 -16.30
N THR A 156 1.27 1.89 -17.12
CA THR A 156 0.63 0.65 -16.67
C THR A 156 1.57 -0.52 -16.92
N GLY A 157 1.93 -1.22 -15.85
CA GLY A 157 2.62 -2.50 -15.90
C GLY A 157 1.67 -3.66 -15.59
N THR A 158 2.23 -4.87 -15.54
CA THR A 158 1.54 -6.06 -15.03
C THR A 158 2.18 -6.45 -13.70
N SER A 159 1.37 -6.48 -12.64
CA SER A 159 1.81 -6.78 -11.29
C SER A 159 1.43 -8.20 -10.88
N ARG A 160 2.27 -8.82 -10.05
CA ARG A 160 2.01 -10.08 -9.35
C ARG A 160 2.32 -9.88 -7.87
N TYR A 161 1.48 -10.41 -7.00
CA TYR A 161 1.58 -10.21 -5.57
C TYR A 161 1.88 -11.52 -4.84
N ILE A 162 2.79 -11.49 -3.87
CA ILE A 162 3.07 -12.62 -2.96
C ILE A 162 3.18 -12.11 -1.51
N ARG A 163 3.25 -13.05 -0.56
CA ARG A 163 3.56 -12.78 0.86
C ARG A 163 4.99 -13.24 1.15
N ASP A 164 5.73 -12.46 1.92
CA ASP A 164 6.94 -12.95 2.56
C ASP A 164 6.60 -13.82 3.81
N PRO A 165 7.58 -14.44 4.48
CA PRO A 165 7.34 -15.30 5.65
C PRO A 165 6.66 -14.62 6.84
N ASP A 166 6.82 -13.30 7.01
CA ASP A 166 6.14 -12.54 8.06
C ASP A 166 4.73 -12.08 7.63
N GLY A 167 4.41 -12.18 6.34
CA GLY A 167 3.13 -11.81 5.75
C GLY A 167 3.10 -10.41 5.13
N ASN A 168 4.24 -9.75 4.92
CA ASN A 168 4.29 -8.46 4.21
C ASN A 168 3.90 -8.65 2.75
N LEU A 169 3.30 -7.63 2.15
CA LEU A 169 2.88 -7.66 0.75
C LEU A 169 4.05 -7.28 -0.16
N LEU A 170 4.40 -8.16 -1.09
CA LEU A 170 5.38 -7.89 -2.12
C LEU A 170 4.70 -7.90 -3.49
N GLU A 171 4.75 -6.76 -4.17
CA GLU A 171 4.34 -6.58 -5.55
C GLU A 171 5.56 -6.61 -6.47
N PHE A 172 5.49 -7.40 -7.54
CA PHE A 172 6.46 -7.41 -8.61
C PHE A 172 5.79 -6.91 -9.88
N ILE A 173 6.19 -5.72 -10.34
CA ILE A 173 5.63 -5.08 -11.55
C ILE A 173 6.59 -5.19 -12.73
N THR A 174 6.09 -5.66 -13.87
CA THR A 174 6.80 -5.61 -15.15
C THR A 174 6.16 -4.57 -16.06
N TYR A 175 6.97 -3.72 -16.66
CA TYR A 175 6.51 -2.77 -17.69
C TYR A 175 6.81 -3.32 -19.09
N PRO A 176 6.03 -2.92 -20.11
CA PRO A 176 6.32 -3.22 -21.51
C PRO A 176 7.70 -2.72 -21.97
#